data_AF-A0A353BDB4-F1
#
_entry.id   AF-A0A353BDB4-F1
#
_cell.length_a   1.000
_cell.length_b   1.000
_cell.length_c   1.000
_cell.angle_alpha   90.00
_cell.angle_beta   90.00
_cell.angle_gamma   90.00
#
_symmetry.space_group_name_H-M   'P 1'
#
loop_
_entity.id
_entity.type
_entity.pdbx_description
1 polymer ?
#
loop_
_entity_poly.entity_id
_entity_poly.type
_entity_poly.pdbx_seq_one_letter_code
_entity_poly.pdbx_strand_id
1 'polypeptide(L)' 'DALADEMADVLFVLVCLANQTGVDLTAAWQANIEKKTSRDSERHRNNPKLS' A
#
# COMPACT_ATOMS: atom_id res chain seq x y z
N ASP A 1 -17.46 11.91 -5.14
CA ASP A 1 -17.40 11.71 -6.60
C ASP A 1 -16.03 12.08 -7.14
N ALA A 2 -15.62 13.35 -7.21
CA ALA A 2 -14.29 13.74 -7.73
C ALA A 2 -13.07 13.05 -7.08
N LEU A 3 -13.01 12.98 -5.74
CA LEU A 3 -11.87 12.37 -5.04
C LEU A 3 -11.72 10.86 -5.33
N ALA A 4 -12.84 10.15 -5.52
CA ALA A 4 -12.80 8.73 -5.83
C ALA A 4 -12.22 8.49 -7.23
N ASP A 5 -12.59 9.33 -8.19
CA ASP A 5 -12.08 9.29 -9.56
C ASP A 5 -10.57 9.61 -9.59
N GLU A 6 -10.13 10.64 -8.86
CA GLU A 6 -8.71 10.98 -8.75
C GLU A 6 -7.87 9.84 -8.12
N MET A 7 -8.42 9.13 -7.12
CA MET A 7 -7.76 7.95 -6.55
C MET A 7 -7.67 6.79 -7.56
N ALA A 8 -8.69 6.63 -8.41
CA ALA A 8 -8.68 5.62 -9.47
C ALA A 8 -7.63 5.96 -10.54
N ASP A 9 -7.49 7.24 -10.92
CA ASP A 9 -6.48 7.69 -11.88
C ASP A 9 -5.05 7.42 -11.37
N VAL A 10 -4.79 7.69 -10.09
CA VAL A 10 -3.48 7.38 -9.47
C VAL A 10 -3.20 5.88 -9.49
N LEU A 11 -4.20 5.06 -9.15
CA LEU A 11 -4.05 3.60 -9.17
C LEU A 11 -3.79 3.09 -10.60
N PHE A 12 -4.49 3.63 -11.60
CA PHE A 12 -4.32 3.25 -13.00
C PHE A 12 -2.89 3.52 -13.48
N VAL A 13 -2.36 4.73 -13.23
CA VAL A 13 -0.98 5.09 -13.58
C VAL A 13 0.02 4.17 -12.88
N LEU A 14 -0.19 3.85 -11.60
CA LEU A 14 0.68 2.94 -10.86
C LEU A 14 0.73 1.54 -11.49
N VAL A 15 -0.42 1.01 -11.91
CA VAL A 15 -0.52 -0.28 -12.60
C VAL A 15 0.20 -0.24 -13.96
N CYS A 16 0.04 0.83 -14.73
CA CYS A 16 0.76 1.01 -15.99
C CYS A 16 2.28 1.02 -15.79
N LEU A 17 2.78 1.73 -14.77
CA LEU A 17 4.21 1.77 -14.47
C LEU A 17 4.76 0.40 -14.09
N ALA A 18 4.02 -0.38 -13.28
CA ALA A 18 4.43 -1.73 -12.93
C ALA A 18 4.50 -2.66 -14.15
N ASN A 19 3.50 -2.60 -15.03
CA ASN A 19 3.49 -3.36 -16.28
C ASN A 19 4.66 -2.98 -17.18
N GLN A 20 4.97 -1.69 -17.32
CA GLN A 20 6.08 -1.20 -18.14
C GLN A 20 7.44 -1.63 -17.60
N THR A 21 7.58 -1.73 -16.28
CA THR A 21 8.85 -2.03 -15.61
C THR A 21 9.03 -3.50 -15.26
N GLY A 22 8.03 -4.36 -15.53
CA GLY A 22 8.06 -5.78 -15.21
C GLY A 22 7.92 -6.07 -13.71
N VAL A 23 7.34 -5.16 -12.93
CA VAL A 23 7.09 -5.35 -11.49
C VAL A 23 5.83 -6.16 -11.29
N ASP A 24 5.94 -7.30 -10.60
CA ASP A 24 4.78 -8.05 -10.10
C ASP A 24 4.19 -7.33 -8.87
N LEU A 25 3.11 -6.56 -9.10
CA LEU A 25 2.41 -5.83 -8.04
C LEU A 25 1.77 -6.74 -7.00
N THR A 26 1.32 -7.94 -7.37
CA THR A 26 0.70 -8.87 -6.43
C THR A 26 1.74 -9.38 -5.44
N ALA A 27 2.88 -9.86 -5.94
CA ALA A 27 3.98 -10.30 -5.09
C ALA A 27 4.53 -9.15 -4.22
N ALA A 28 4.75 -7.97 -4.81
CA ALA A 28 5.25 -6.80 -4.10
C ALA A 28 4.28 -6.32 -3.02
N TRP A 29 2.97 -6.32 -3.30
CA TRP A 29 1.93 -5.98 -2.33
C TRP A 29 1.93 -6.94 -1.15
N GLN A 30 1.96 -8.24 -1.41
CA GLN A 30 1.92 -9.26 -0.37
C GLN A 30 3.12 -9.18 0.58
N ALA A 31 4.34 -9.06 0.05
CA ALA A 31 5.55 -8.86 0.85
C ALA A 31 5.51 -7.57 1.68
N ASN A 32 4.95 -6.48 1.12
CA ASN A 32 4.83 -5.21 1.82
C ASN A 32 3.83 -5.28 2.99
N ILE A 33 2.70 -5.97 2.81
CA ILE A 33 1.74 -6.20 3.89
C ILE A 33 2.36 -7.07 4.97
N GLU A 34 3.02 -8.16 4.63
CA GLU A 34 3.67 -9.04 5.61
C GLU A 34 4.73 -8.29 6.44
N LYS A 35 5.58 -7.50 5.77
CA LYS A 35 6.56 -6.62 6.43
C LYS A 35 5.91 -5.63 7.39
N LYS A 36 4.82 -4.98 6.98
CA LYS A 36 4.11 -3.99 7.81
C LYS A 36 3.38 -4.65 8.97
N THR A 37 2.74 -5.79 8.76
CA THR A 37 2.09 -6.59 9.81
C THR A 37 3.10 -6.98 10.89
N SER A 38 4.28 -7.48 10.49
CA SER A 38 5.35 -7.81 11.44
C SER A 38 5.84 -6.58 12.21
N ARG A 39 6.16 -5.48 11.51
CA ARG A 39 6.65 -4.23 12.13
C ARG A 39 5.62 -3.59 13.07
N ASP A 40 4.35 -3.61 12.67
CA ASP A 40 3.29 -2.85 13.34
C ASP A 40 2.52 -3.68 14.37
N SER A 41 2.90 -4.95 14.57
CA SER A 41 2.28 -5.92 15.49
C SER A 41 2.12 -5.39 16.93
N GLU A 42 3.09 -4.60 17.41
CA GLU A 42 3.03 -3.95 18.72
C GLU A 42 2.93 -2.42 18.64
N ARG A 43 3.05 -1.85 17.44
CA ARG A 43 3.20 -0.40 17.25
C ARG A 43 1.95 0.37 17.67
N HIS A 44 0.75 -0.14 17.40
CA HIS A 44 -0.49 0.50 17.84
C HIS A 44 -0.72 0.32 19.33
N ARG A 45 -0.43 -0.87 19.85
CA ARG A 45 -0.59 -1.22 21.27
C ARG A 45 0.35 -0.42 22.18
N ASN A 46 1.53 -0.06 21.70
CA ASN A 46 2.55 0.67 22.47
C ASN A 46 2.65 2.16 22.10
N ASN A 47 1.73 2.72 21.30
CA ASN A 47 1.79 4.13 20.90
C ASN A 47 1.10 5.05 21.92
N PRO A 48 1.84 5.89 22.67
CA PRO A 48 1.26 6.79 23.66
C PRO A 48 0.45 7.95 23.07
N LYS A 49 0.45 8.13 21.73
CA LYS A 49 -0.39 9.13 21.04
C LYS A 49 -1.80 8.62 20.72
N LEU A 50 -2.04 7.31 20.90
CA LEU A 50 -3.32 6.65 20.60
C LEU A 50 -4.09 6.27 21.87
N SER A 51 -3.67 6.77 23.04
CA SER A 51 -4.39 6.71 24.31
C SER A 51 -5.56 7.68 24.33
#